data_AF-A0A8J6Y176-F1
#
_entry.id   AF-A0A8J6Y176-F1
#
_cell.length_a   1.000
_cell.length_b   1.000
_cell.length_c   1.000
_cell.angle_alpha   90.00
_cell.angle_beta   90.00
_cell.angle_gamma   90.00
#
_symmetry.space_group_name_H-M   'P 1'
#
loop_
_entity.id
_entity.type
_entity.pdbx_description
1 polymer ?
#
loop_
_entity_poly.entity_id
_entity_poly.type
_entity_poly.pdbx_seq_one_letter_code
_entity_poly.pdbx_strand_id
1 'polypeptide(L)'
;MIEEAGKNEFPLFGSIEMTSPLDCSRFRRRKYLIDRRGQLVATAKVAGLVLVLLAPLNLVLFLWGAMETQEIIASNPHLAEQMRAIDHRSALLLASASLAMLLIVVARSIRLTHRTAGAAFNLRRCLNRVASGDYDTALWLRAKDNLRQLQDPFNQMMQSLRSRAVEDHQILEDFASKIEELGHSELAKEVREQAEARAHLTSLPPQSK
;
A
#
# COMPACT_ATOMS: atom_id res chain seq x y z
N MET A 1 -61.00 12.57 -22.11
CA MET A 1 -59.83 11.68 -22.16
C MET A 1 -58.77 12.35 -21.30
N ILE A 2 -58.72 12.07 -19.99
CA ILE A 2 -57.95 10.95 -19.35
C ILE A 2 -56.44 11.32 -19.42
N GLU A 3 -55.60 11.46 -18.39
CA GLU A 3 -55.38 10.83 -17.05
C GLU A 3 -54.39 11.77 -16.27
N GLU A 4 -54.65 12.23 -15.03
CA GLU A 4 -54.15 11.71 -13.73
C GLU A 4 -52.60 11.52 -13.66
N ALA A 5 -51.88 12.34 -12.87
CA ALA A 5 -51.37 12.05 -11.51
C ALA A 5 -49.99 11.34 -11.53
N GLY A 6 -48.99 11.67 -10.71
CA GLY A 6 -48.93 12.55 -9.57
C GLY A 6 -47.48 12.94 -9.26
N LYS A 7 -47.36 14.12 -8.68
CA LYS A 7 -46.18 14.62 -7.99
C LYS A 7 -45.88 13.68 -6.83
N ASN A 8 -44.67 13.12 -6.78
CA ASN A 8 -44.09 12.64 -5.53
C ASN A 8 -42.79 13.41 -5.30
N GLU A 9 -42.97 14.57 -4.66
CA GLU A 9 -41.92 15.24 -3.90
C GLU A 9 -41.53 14.30 -2.75
N PHE A 10 -40.36 13.66 -2.85
CA PHE A 10 -39.77 12.98 -1.71
C PHE A 10 -39.12 14.03 -0.80
N PRO A 11 -39.54 14.10 0.48
CA PRO A 11 -39.19 15.20 1.36
C PRO A 11 -37.76 15.08 1.88
N LEU A 12 -37.22 16.25 2.20
CA LEU A 12 -36.08 16.51 3.06
C LEU A 12 -35.97 15.52 4.23
N PHE A 13 -35.08 14.54 4.12
CA PHE A 13 -34.51 13.90 5.31
C PHE A 13 -33.31 14.71 5.76
N GLY A 14 -33.46 15.24 6.98
CA GLY A 14 -32.52 16.11 7.65
C GLY A 14 -31.14 15.51 7.78
N SER A 15 -30.19 16.43 7.90
CA SER A 15 -28.77 16.25 8.15
C SER A 15 -28.50 15.17 9.20
N ILE A 16 -28.34 13.92 8.77
CA ILE A 16 -27.55 12.96 9.52
C ILE A 16 -26.13 13.49 9.40
N GLU A 17 -25.59 13.98 10.52
CA GLU A 17 -24.18 14.34 10.62
C GLU A 17 -23.38 13.19 10.04
N MET A 18 -22.78 13.43 8.88
CA MET A 18 -21.85 12.54 8.23
C MET A 18 -20.61 12.54 9.12
N THR A 19 -20.62 11.72 10.16
CA THR A 19 -19.45 11.44 10.97
C THR A 19 -18.39 10.96 9.99
N SER A 20 -17.41 11.83 9.78
CA SER A 20 -16.33 11.61 8.83
C SER A 20 -15.71 10.26 9.16
N PRO A 21 -15.57 9.33 8.20
CA PRO A 21 -14.99 8.03 8.50
C PRO A 21 -13.68 8.20 9.25
N LEU A 22 -13.54 7.50 10.37
CA LEU A 22 -12.31 7.43 11.15
C LEU A 22 -11.20 6.81 10.30
N ASP A 23 -10.57 7.69 9.54
CA ASP A 23 -9.46 7.42 8.64
C ASP A 23 -8.41 6.58 9.38
N CYS A 24 -8.01 5.47 8.78
CA CYS A 24 -6.83 4.73 9.23
C CYS A 24 -5.56 5.60 9.27
N SER A 25 -5.59 6.80 8.67
CA SER A 25 -4.53 7.80 8.76
C SER A 25 -4.48 8.54 10.10
N ARG A 26 -5.51 8.47 10.94
CA ARG A 26 -5.49 9.12 12.25
C ARG A 26 -4.60 8.30 13.19
N PHE A 27 -3.29 8.56 13.18
CA PHE A 27 -2.47 8.79 14.38
C PHE A 27 -0.98 9.06 14.09
N ARG A 28 -0.57 10.28 14.47
CA ARG A 28 0.62 10.65 15.27
C ARG A 28 1.86 9.76 15.10
N ARG A 29 2.82 10.30 14.32
CA ARG A 29 4.21 9.85 14.14
C ARG A 29 4.77 9.10 15.36
N ARG A 30 4.77 7.77 15.38
CA ARG A 30 5.77 7.02 16.15
C ARG A 30 6.23 5.76 15.40
N LYS A 31 7.50 5.84 15.00
CA LYS A 31 8.41 4.74 14.70
C LYS A 31 8.11 3.90 13.44
N TYR A 32 8.38 4.49 12.29
CA TYR A 32 8.42 3.86 10.96
C TYR A 32 9.71 3.03 10.72
N LEU A 33 10.11 2.23 11.73
CA LEU A 33 11.30 1.38 11.71
C LEU A 33 10.97 0.10 12.50
N ILE A 34 10.06 -0.73 11.99
CA ILE A 34 9.71 -2.01 12.65
C ILE A 34 10.37 -3.22 11.96
N ASP A 35 10.67 -3.18 10.65
CA ASP A 35 11.34 -4.31 9.98
C ASP A 35 12.63 -3.94 9.25
N ARG A 36 13.68 -3.61 10.03
CA ARG A 36 15.06 -3.49 9.50
C ARG A 36 15.57 -4.80 8.90
N ARG A 37 15.13 -5.96 9.44
CA ARG A 37 15.64 -7.28 9.03
C ARG A 37 15.12 -7.70 7.66
N GLY A 38 13.82 -7.57 7.41
CA GLY A 38 13.24 -7.89 6.10
C GLY A 38 13.80 -7.00 4.98
N GLN A 39 14.01 -5.71 5.28
CA GLN A 39 14.58 -4.74 4.34
C GLN A 39 16.04 -5.04 3.99
N LEU A 40 16.86 -5.40 4.98
CA LEU A 40 18.26 -5.77 4.74
C LEU A 40 18.37 -7.06 3.92
N VAL A 41 17.53 -8.06 4.17
CA VAL A 41 17.53 -9.30 3.38
C VAL A 41 17.11 -9.05 1.92
N ALA A 42 16.06 -8.26 1.69
CA ALA A 42 15.64 -7.92 0.33
C ALA A 42 16.68 -7.06 -0.40
N THR A 43 17.23 -6.05 0.27
CA THR A 43 18.28 -5.19 -0.28
C THR A 43 19.56 -5.97 -0.57
N ALA A 44 19.97 -6.86 0.33
CA ALA A 44 21.15 -7.71 0.16
C ALA A 44 20.97 -8.69 -1.01
N LYS A 45 19.78 -9.27 -1.19
CA LYS A 45 19.48 -10.13 -2.35
C LYS A 45 19.59 -9.38 -3.67
N VAL A 46 19.02 -8.17 -3.74
CA VAL A 46 19.09 -7.33 -4.96
C VAL A 46 20.53 -6.86 -5.20
N ALA A 47 21.22 -6.36 -4.18
CA ALA A 47 22.60 -5.91 -4.31
C ALA A 47 23.52 -7.06 -4.73
N GLY A 48 23.34 -8.25 -4.15
CA GLY A 48 24.06 -9.46 -4.53
C GLY A 48 23.79 -9.87 -5.97
N LEU A 49 22.53 -9.86 -6.42
CA LEU A 49 22.16 -10.16 -7.82
C LEU A 49 22.84 -9.18 -8.80
N VAL A 50 22.80 -7.88 -8.50
CA VAL A 50 23.40 -6.86 -9.36
C VAL A 50 24.93 -6.98 -9.37
N LEU A 51 25.55 -7.30 -8.23
CA LEU A 51 26.98 -7.62 -8.14
C LEU A 51 27.35 -8.83 -9.00
N VAL A 52 26.56 -9.90 -8.94
CA VAL A 52 26.76 -11.12 -9.74
C VAL A 52 26.61 -10.84 -11.25
N LEU A 53 25.79 -9.88 -11.65
CA LEU A 53 25.67 -9.45 -13.05
C LEU A 53 26.83 -8.54 -13.49
N LEU A 54 27.24 -7.59 -12.66
CA LEU A 54 28.27 -6.60 -12.99
C LEU A 54 29.70 -7.15 -12.91
N ALA A 55 29.98 -8.05 -11.97
CA ALA A 55 31.31 -8.61 -11.74
C ALA A 55 31.87 -9.38 -12.96
N PRO A 56 31.15 -10.37 -13.55
CA PRO A 56 31.63 -11.07 -14.72
C PRO A 56 31.71 -10.16 -15.95
N LEU A 57 30.77 -9.21 -16.12
CA LEU A 57 30.83 -8.21 -17.19
C LEU A 57 32.11 -7.38 -17.12
N ASN A 58 32.43 -6.83 -15.93
CA ASN A 58 33.67 -6.07 -15.73
C ASN A 58 34.91 -6.94 -15.88
N LEU A 59 34.87 -8.19 -15.39
CA LEU A 59 35.97 -9.13 -15.51
C LEU A 59 36.28 -9.45 -16.97
N VAL A 60 35.25 -9.74 -17.78
CA VAL A 60 35.41 -10.02 -19.21
C VAL A 60 35.98 -8.81 -19.94
N LEU A 61 35.47 -7.60 -19.68
CA LEU A 61 36.00 -6.38 -20.29
C LEU A 61 37.47 -6.12 -19.92
N PHE A 62 37.84 -6.39 -18.66
CA PHE A 62 39.22 -6.26 -18.21
C PHE A 62 40.15 -7.28 -18.87
N LEU A 63 39.72 -8.54 -18.97
CA LEU A 63 40.49 -9.60 -19.63
C LEU A 63 40.63 -9.33 -21.14
N TRP A 64 39.57 -8.84 -21.80
CA TRP A 64 39.63 -8.47 -23.21
C TRP A 64 40.59 -7.33 -23.48
N GLY A 65 40.51 -6.25 -22.70
CA GLY A 65 41.45 -5.13 -22.80
C GLY A 65 42.89 -5.61 -22.65
N ALA A 66 43.18 -6.46 -21.66
CA ALA A 66 44.51 -6.99 -21.42
C ALA A 66 45.07 -7.86 -22.57
N MET A 67 44.21 -8.51 -23.36
CA MET A 67 44.65 -9.29 -24.53
C MET A 67 44.98 -8.38 -25.73
N GLU A 68 44.18 -7.35 -25.97
CA GLU A 68 44.34 -6.42 -27.09
C GLU A 68 45.60 -5.54 -26.95
N THR A 69 45.99 -5.19 -25.72
CA THR A 69 47.22 -4.42 -25.48
C THR A 69 48.50 -5.19 -25.86
N GLN A 70 48.50 -6.54 -25.82
CA GLN A 70 49.71 -7.34 -26.09
C GLN A 70 50.13 -7.33 -27.57
N GLU A 71 49.19 -7.36 -28.52
CA GLU A 71 49.49 -7.35 -29.96
C GLU A 71 50.00 -5.98 -30.44
N ILE A 72 49.48 -4.89 -29.87
CA ILE A 72 49.88 -3.52 -30.22
C ILE A 72 51.25 -3.16 -29.61
N ILE A 73 51.54 -3.65 -28.40
CA ILE A 73 52.83 -3.44 -27.73
C ILE A 73 53.96 -4.20 -28.43
N ALA A 74 53.70 -5.41 -28.94
CA ALA A 74 54.70 -6.20 -29.65
C ALA A 74 55.16 -5.56 -30.97
N SER A 75 54.32 -4.72 -31.57
CA SER A 75 54.61 -4.04 -32.84
C SER A 75 55.21 -2.64 -32.67
N ASN A 76 54.97 -1.93 -31.55
CA ASN A 76 55.54 -0.60 -31.30
C ASN A 76 55.79 -0.30 -29.80
N PRO A 77 57.03 -0.45 -29.28
CA PRO A 77 57.33 -0.28 -27.86
C PRO A 77 57.16 1.17 -27.35
N HIS A 78 57.26 2.17 -28.23
CA HIS A 78 57.06 3.59 -27.84
C HIS A 78 55.58 3.91 -27.53
N LEU A 79 54.63 3.21 -28.16
CA LEU A 79 53.20 3.38 -27.91
C LEU A 79 52.73 2.61 -26.67
N ALA A 80 53.52 1.65 -26.18
CA ALA A 80 53.18 0.81 -25.03
C ALA A 80 52.97 1.61 -23.75
N GLU A 81 53.80 2.62 -23.50
CA GLU A 81 53.72 3.45 -22.30
C GLU A 81 52.47 4.35 -22.31
N GLN A 82 52.12 4.89 -23.49
CA GLN A 82 50.89 5.68 -23.67
C GLN A 82 49.63 4.80 -23.58
N MET A 83 49.66 3.59 -24.15
CA MET A 83 48.52 2.67 -24.13
C MET A 83 48.20 2.19 -22.72
N ARG A 84 49.21 1.85 -21.90
CA ARG A 84 49.01 1.47 -20.49
C ARG A 84 48.34 2.57 -19.67
N ALA A 85 48.70 3.84 -19.91
CA ALA A 85 48.08 4.96 -19.22
C ALA A 85 46.61 5.18 -19.65
N ILE A 86 46.29 4.92 -20.92
CA ILE A 86 44.92 4.98 -21.46
C ILE A 86 44.08 3.81 -20.90
N ASP A 87 44.62 2.60 -20.88
CA ASP A 87 43.96 1.40 -20.34
C ASP A 87 43.65 1.54 -18.86
N HIS A 88 44.56 2.09 -18.06
CA HIS A 88 44.29 2.33 -16.64
C HIS A 88 43.16 3.36 -16.44
N ARG A 89 43.12 4.41 -17.25
CA ARG A 89 42.05 5.42 -17.18
C ARG A 89 40.71 4.86 -17.64
N SER A 90 40.67 4.11 -18.75
CA SER A 90 39.45 3.49 -19.26
C SER A 90 38.91 2.43 -18.28
N ALA A 91 39.77 1.60 -17.71
CA ALA A 91 39.41 0.62 -16.67
C ALA A 91 38.86 1.30 -15.41
N LEU A 92 39.50 2.37 -14.93
CA LEU A 92 39.01 3.15 -13.79
C LEU A 92 37.65 3.81 -14.10
N LEU A 93 37.47 4.36 -15.30
CA LEU A 93 36.20 4.94 -15.71
C LEU A 93 35.09 3.88 -15.79
N LEU A 94 35.35 2.72 -16.40
CA LEU A 94 34.40 1.60 -16.48
C LEU A 94 34.03 1.05 -15.09
N ALA A 95 35.01 0.88 -14.21
CA ALA A 95 34.78 0.45 -12.84
C ALA A 95 33.93 1.47 -12.06
N SER A 96 34.24 2.77 -12.20
CA SER A 96 33.49 3.85 -11.55
C SER A 96 32.05 3.96 -12.08
N ALA A 97 31.85 3.82 -13.39
CA ALA A 97 30.54 3.80 -14.03
C ALA A 97 29.70 2.59 -13.59
N SER A 98 30.33 1.42 -13.49
CA SER A 98 29.70 0.19 -12.99
C SER A 98 29.27 0.34 -11.52
N LEU A 99 30.13 0.92 -10.68
CA LEU A 99 29.81 1.20 -9.28
C LEU A 99 28.66 2.23 -9.16
N ALA A 100 28.69 3.29 -9.97
CA ALA A 100 27.61 4.28 -10.00
C ALA A 100 26.27 3.65 -10.42
N MET A 101 26.28 2.79 -11.44
CA MET A 101 25.10 2.06 -11.89
C MET A 101 24.55 1.13 -10.80
N LEU A 102 25.42 0.38 -10.11
CA LEU A 102 25.06 -0.44 -8.96
C LEU A 102 24.35 0.39 -7.88
N LEU A 103 24.92 1.54 -7.51
CA LEU A 103 24.35 2.43 -6.49
C LEU A 103 22.96 2.96 -6.90
N ILE A 104 22.78 3.32 -8.17
CA ILE A 104 21.49 3.79 -8.69
C ILE A 104 20.43 2.68 -8.61
N VAL A 105 20.77 1.46 -9.04
CA VAL A 105 19.86 0.31 -9.02
C VAL A 105 19.47 -0.06 -7.59
N VAL A 106 20.45 -0.14 -6.68
CA VAL A 106 20.20 -0.41 -5.26
C VAL A 106 19.31 0.67 -4.64
N ALA A 107 19.63 1.95 -4.88
CA ALA A 107 18.82 3.05 -4.37
C ALA A 107 17.38 3.03 -4.91
N ARG A 108 17.19 2.73 -6.20
CA ARG A 108 15.87 2.58 -6.83
C ARG A 108 15.09 1.42 -6.23
N SER A 109 15.73 0.26 -6.06
CA SER A 109 15.13 -0.94 -5.47
C SER A 109 14.68 -0.71 -4.02
N ILE A 110 15.53 -0.09 -3.20
CA ILE A 110 15.20 0.25 -1.80
C ILE A 110 13.98 1.17 -1.75
N ARG A 111 13.96 2.23 -2.56
CA ARG A 111 12.84 3.18 -2.58
C ARG A 111 11.53 2.51 -2.99
N LEU A 112 11.56 1.64 -4.00
CA LEU A 112 10.38 0.93 -4.47
C LEU A 112 9.86 -0.01 -3.37
N THR A 113 10.75 -0.81 -2.78
CA THR A 113 10.43 -1.77 -1.73
C THR A 113 9.86 -1.08 -0.49
N HIS A 114 10.47 0.01 -0.03
CA HIS A 114 10.02 0.75 1.16
C HIS A 114 8.61 1.33 0.97
N ARG A 115 8.31 1.87 -0.22
CA ARG A 115 6.98 2.43 -0.51
C ARG A 115 5.90 1.36 -0.57
N THR A 116 6.16 0.25 -1.26
CA THR A 116 5.21 -0.87 -1.35
C THR A 116 4.94 -1.48 0.02
N ALA A 117 5.98 -1.77 0.80
CA ALA A 117 5.83 -2.36 2.13
C ALA A 117 5.06 -1.43 3.09
N GLY A 118 5.32 -0.12 3.02
CA GLY A 118 4.58 0.88 3.81
C GLY A 118 3.09 0.92 3.49
N ALA A 119 2.75 1.01 2.21
CA ALA A 119 1.36 1.00 1.77
C ALA A 119 0.65 -0.33 2.09
N ALA A 120 1.34 -1.46 1.94
CA ALA A 120 0.80 -2.78 2.27
C ALA A 120 0.53 -2.95 3.77
N PHE A 121 1.40 -2.41 4.62
CA PHE A 121 1.21 -2.42 6.07
C PHE A 121 -0.04 -1.61 6.47
N ASN A 122 -0.23 -0.42 5.89
CA ASN A 122 -1.42 0.38 6.15
C ASN A 122 -2.71 -0.34 5.71
N LEU A 123 -2.69 -0.95 4.52
CA LEU A 123 -3.81 -1.76 4.04
C LEU A 123 -4.14 -2.92 4.99
N ARG A 124 -3.12 -3.69 5.40
CA ARG A 124 -3.29 -4.80 6.36
C ARG A 124 -3.88 -4.32 7.69
N ARG A 125 -3.45 -3.16 8.18
CA ARG A 125 -3.99 -2.56 9.40
C ARG A 125 -5.47 -2.20 9.25
N CYS A 126 -5.86 -1.60 8.13
CA CYS A 126 -7.27 -1.31 7.87
C CYS A 126 -8.10 -2.58 7.75
N LEU A 127 -7.62 -3.59 7.01
CA LEU A 127 -8.29 -4.89 6.92
C LEU A 127 -8.51 -5.53 8.30
N ASN A 128 -7.55 -5.42 9.20
CA ASN A 128 -7.71 -5.90 10.58
C ASN A 128 -8.78 -5.12 11.36
N ARG A 129 -8.94 -3.80 11.13
CA ARG A 129 -10.03 -3.01 11.73
C ARG A 129 -11.39 -3.44 11.20
N VAL A 130 -11.50 -3.64 9.88
CA VAL A 130 -12.72 -4.17 9.25
C VAL A 130 -13.06 -5.56 9.80
N ALA A 131 -12.06 -6.42 9.96
CA ALA A 131 -12.24 -7.75 10.55
C ALA A 131 -12.69 -7.71 12.01
N SER A 132 -12.39 -6.63 12.74
CA SER A 132 -12.92 -6.40 14.10
C SER A 132 -14.33 -5.79 14.14
N GLY A 133 -14.98 -5.55 12.98
CA GLY A 133 -16.32 -4.97 12.88
C GLY A 133 -16.37 -3.44 12.77
N ASP A 134 -15.21 -2.77 12.71
CA ASP A 134 -15.11 -1.32 12.55
C ASP A 134 -15.29 -0.95 11.07
N TYR A 135 -16.54 -0.64 10.69
CA TYR A 135 -16.89 -0.18 9.35
C TYR A 135 -16.73 1.33 9.14
N ASP A 136 -16.31 2.04 10.19
CA ASP A 136 -15.98 3.46 10.10
C ASP A 136 -14.53 3.70 9.69
N THR A 137 -13.97 2.80 8.89
CA THR A 137 -12.60 2.88 8.41
C THR A 137 -12.54 3.39 6.98
N ALA A 138 -11.60 4.30 6.72
CA ALA A 138 -11.21 4.70 5.36
C ALA A 138 -9.73 4.41 5.14
N LEU A 139 -9.39 3.96 3.93
CA LEU A 139 -8.02 3.79 3.50
C LEU A 139 -7.57 5.06 2.76
N TRP A 140 -6.45 5.63 3.20
CA TRP A 140 -5.78 6.74 2.52
C TRP A 140 -4.32 6.37 2.22
N LEU A 141 -3.96 6.34 0.94
CA LEU A 141 -2.63 6.03 0.45
C LEU A 141 -2.02 7.25 -0.24
N ARG A 142 -0.70 7.41 -0.16
CA ARG A 142 -0.05 8.57 -0.78
C ARG A 142 -0.09 8.43 -2.30
N ALA A 143 -0.15 9.58 -2.98
CA ALA A 143 -0.25 9.66 -4.44
C ALA A 143 0.80 8.85 -5.22
N LYS A 144 1.99 8.63 -4.63
CA LYS A 144 3.14 7.94 -5.23
C LYS A 144 3.37 6.52 -4.67
N ASP A 145 2.42 5.97 -3.92
CA ASP A 145 2.48 4.60 -3.43
C ASP A 145 1.97 3.63 -4.49
N ASN A 146 2.62 2.46 -4.63
CA ASN A 146 2.31 1.48 -5.67
C ASN A 146 0.90 0.85 -5.52
N LEU A 147 0.30 0.96 -4.34
CA LEU A 147 -1.01 0.38 -4.03
C LEU A 147 -2.15 1.40 -4.07
N ARG A 148 -1.91 2.63 -4.56
CA ARG A 148 -2.93 3.68 -4.60
C ARG A 148 -4.23 3.25 -5.30
N GLN A 149 -4.13 2.41 -6.32
CA GLN A 149 -5.30 1.90 -7.05
C GLN A 149 -6.23 1.02 -6.19
N LEU A 150 -5.76 0.52 -5.04
CA LEU A 150 -6.59 -0.23 -4.09
C LEU A 150 -7.38 0.69 -3.15
N GLN A 151 -7.06 1.99 -3.11
CA GLN A 151 -7.72 2.95 -2.23
C GLN A 151 -9.21 3.07 -2.55
N ASP A 152 -9.55 3.34 -3.81
CA ASP A 152 -10.94 3.59 -4.21
C ASP A 152 -11.80 2.33 -4.10
N PRO A 153 -11.37 1.14 -4.60
CA PRO A 153 -12.12 -0.10 -4.39
C PRO A 153 -12.31 -0.45 -2.91
N PHE A 154 -11.29 -0.22 -2.06
CA PHE A 154 -11.42 -0.45 -0.63
C PHE A 154 -12.48 0.48 -0.01
N ASN A 155 -12.44 1.77 -0.33
CA ASN A 155 -13.41 2.72 0.22
C ASN A 155 -14.83 2.46 -0.29
N GLN A 156 -15.00 2.03 -1.55
CA GLN A 156 -16.30 1.58 -2.08
C GLN A 156 -16.83 0.33 -1.36
N MET A 157 -15.96 -0.63 -1.06
CA MET A 157 -16.31 -1.79 -0.26
C MET A 157 -16.76 -1.38 1.14
N MET A 158 -16.05 -0.46 1.79
CA MET A 158 -16.42 0.05 3.12
C MET A 158 -17.75 0.79 3.11
N GLN A 159 -18.02 1.58 2.07
CA GLN A 159 -19.31 2.24 1.89
C GLN A 159 -20.44 1.22 1.75
N SER A 160 -20.23 0.16 0.95
CA SER A 160 -21.23 -0.90 0.76
C SER A 160 -21.51 -1.67 2.07
N LEU A 161 -20.48 -1.96 2.85
CA LEU A 161 -20.62 -2.60 4.17
C LEU A 161 -21.39 -1.72 5.15
N ARG A 162 -21.08 -0.41 5.17
CA ARG A 162 -21.79 0.56 6.01
C ARG A 162 -23.27 0.66 5.64
N SER A 163 -23.58 0.78 4.34
CA SER A 163 -24.96 0.85 3.88
C SER A 163 -25.76 -0.40 4.28
N ARG A 164 -25.17 -1.59 4.15
CA ARG A 164 -25.79 -2.84 4.61
C ARG A 164 -26.02 -2.88 6.12
N ALA A 165 -25.06 -2.39 6.91
CA ALA A 165 -25.21 -2.32 8.36
C ALA A 165 -26.35 -1.37 8.79
N VAL A 166 -26.53 -0.26 8.08
CA VAL A 166 -27.65 0.67 8.32
C VAL A 166 -28.98 0.04 7.92
N GLU A 167 -29.03 -0.62 6.76
CA GLU A 167 -30.23 -1.33 6.27
C GLU A 167 -30.65 -2.44 7.25
N ASP A 168 -29.71 -3.26 7.70
CA ASP A 168 -29.96 -4.30 8.71
C ASP A 168 -30.53 -3.71 10.01
N HIS A 169 -30.02 -2.56 10.46
CA HIS A 169 -30.52 -1.88 11.65
C HIS A 169 -31.95 -1.37 11.48
N GLN A 170 -32.25 -0.75 10.33
CA GLN A 170 -33.61 -0.28 10.00
C GLN A 170 -34.62 -1.44 9.93
N ILE A 171 -34.24 -2.56 9.32
CA ILE A 171 -35.08 -3.76 9.26
C ILE A 171 -35.40 -4.26 10.67
N LEU A 172 -34.40 -4.29 11.57
CA LEU A 172 -34.60 -4.72 12.96
C LEU A 172 -35.49 -3.75 13.74
N GLU A 173 -35.37 -2.43 13.54
CA GLU A 173 -36.28 -1.45 14.15
C GLU A 173 -37.72 -1.59 13.65
N ASP A 174 -37.91 -1.81 12.34
CA ASP A 174 -39.22 -2.05 11.74
C ASP A 174 -39.86 -3.32 12.31
N PHE A 175 -39.08 -4.40 12.46
CA PHE A 175 -39.54 -5.63 13.10
C PHE A 175 -39.92 -5.40 14.56
N ALA A 176 -39.09 -4.69 15.33
CA ALA A 176 -39.39 -4.38 16.73
C ALA A 176 -40.69 -3.58 16.86
N SER A 177 -40.91 -2.61 15.99
CA SER A 177 -42.11 -1.77 15.98
C SER A 177 -43.37 -2.59 15.66
N LYS A 178 -43.31 -3.50 14.67
CA LYS A 178 -44.42 -4.42 14.35
C LYS A 178 -44.73 -5.40 15.49
N ILE A 179 -43.71 -5.89 16.21
CA ILE A 179 -43.89 -6.78 17.36
C ILE A 179 -44.57 -6.04 18.52
N GLU A 180 -44.23 -4.76 18.71
CA GLU A 180 -44.86 -3.90 19.71
C GLU A 180 -46.34 -3.63 19.40
N GLU A 181 -46.68 -3.39 18.13
CA GLU A 181 -48.07 -3.26 17.66
C GLU A 181 -48.91 -4.52 17.90
N LEU A 182 -48.29 -5.70 17.83
CA LEU A 182 -48.94 -6.99 18.12
C LEU A 182 -49.10 -7.28 19.62
N GLY A 183 -48.69 -6.35 20.49
CA GLY A 183 -48.86 -6.43 21.95
C GLY A 183 -47.76 -7.20 22.68
N HIS A 184 -46.65 -7.55 22.01
CA HIS A 184 -45.54 -8.29 22.59
C HIS A 184 -44.35 -7.36 22.95
N SER A 185 -44.61 -6.41 23.85
CA SER A 185 -43.65 -5.34 24.22
C SER A 185 -42.30 -5.85 24.76
N GLU A 186 -42.27 -7.00 25.44
CA GLU A 186 -41.03 -7.59 25.95
C GLU A 186 -40.13 -8.17 24.83
N LEU A 187 -40.73 -8.78 23.80
CA LEU A 187 -39.98 -9.26 22.62
C LEU A 187 -39.47 -8.09 21.76
N ALA A 188 -40.24 -7.00 21.67
CA ALA A 188 -39.82 -5.80 20.95
C ALA A 188 -38.58 -5.14 21.60
N LYS A 189 -38.48 -5.14 22.94
CA LYS A 189 -37.31 -4.64 23.66
C LYS A 189 -36.07 -5.49 23.39
N GLU A 190 -36.19 -6.81 23.39
CA GLU A 190 -35.07 -7.72 23.12
C GLU A 190 -34.53 -7.55 21.69
N VAL A 191 -35.41 -7.34 20.71
CA VAL A 191 -35.00 -7.06 19.33
C VAL A 191 -34.31 -5.69 19.21
N ARG A 192 -34.79 -4.65 19.90
CA ARG A 192 -34.12 -3.34 19.95
C ARG A 192 -32.75 -3.44 20.61
N GLU A 193 -32.62 -4.18 21.70
CA GLU A 193 -31.34 -4.41 22.38
C GLU A 193 -30.35 -5.13 21.44
N GLN A 194 -30.80 -6.12 20.66
CA GLN A 194 -29.95 -6.75 19.64
C GLN A 194 -29.59 -5.83 18.47
N ALA A 195 -30.51 -4.97 18.04
CA ALA A 195 -30.27 -3.97 17.00
C ALA A 195 -29.21 -2.95 17.46
N GLU A 196 -29.32 -2.48 18.70
CA GLU A 196 -28.35 -1.59 19.34
C GLU A 196 -27.00 -2.27 19.56
N ALA A 197 -26.97 -3.52 20.01
CA ALA A 197 -25.73 -4.29 20.18
C ALA A 197 -24.97 -4.44 18.85
N ARG A 198 -25.69 -4.69 17.75
CA ARG A 198 -25.10 -4.74 16.40
C ARG A 198 -24.65 -3.37 15.88
N ALA A 199 -25.39 -2.31 16.18
CA ALA A 199 -24.98 -0.94 15.86
C ALA A 199 -23.74 -0.49 16.65
N HIS A 200 -23.64 -0.90 17.92
CA HIS A 200 -22.51 -0.57 18.79
C HIS A 200 -21.22 -1.28 18.36
N LEU A 201 -21.30 -2.53 17.87
CA LEU A 201 -20.16 -3.21 17.23
C LEU A 201 -19.62 -2.46 16.00
N THR A 202 -20.49 -1.72 15.31
CA THR A 202 -20.13 -0.93 14.12
C THR A 202 -19.42 0.39 14.46
N SER A 203 -19.54 0.88 15.71
CA SER A 203 -19.02 2.19 16.17
C SER A 203 -17.89 2.12 17.20
N LEU A 204 -17.54 0.93 17.70
CA LEU A 204 -16.51 0.77 18.72
C LEU A 204 -15.09 0.99 18.15
N PRO A 205 -14.31 1.96 18.67
CA PRO A 205 -12.89 2.02 18.38
C PRO A 205 -12.19 0.80 18.99
N PRO A 206 -11.11 0.30 18.35
CA PRO A 206 -10.46 -0.94 18.77
C PRO A 206 -9.97 -0.85 20.22
N GLN A 207 -10.35 -1.84 21.04
CA GLN A 207 -9.69 -2.06 22.32
C GLN A 207 -8.24 -2.46 22.06
N SER A 208 -7.32 -1.52 22.28
CA SER A 208 -5.89 -1.78 22.21
C SER A 208 -5.48 -2.70 23.37
N LYS A 209 -5.13 -3.94 23.04
CA LYS A 209 -4.20 -4.75 23.85
C LYS A 209 -2.82 -4.71 23.20
#